data_AF-A0AAN9XEL9-F1
#
_entry.id   AF-A0AAN9XEL9-F1
#
_cell.length_a   1.000
_cell.length_b   1.000
_cell.length_c   1.000
_cell.angle_alpha   90.00
_cell.angle_beta   90.00
_cell.angle_gamma   90.00
#
_symmetry.space_group_name_H-M   'P 1'
#
loop_
_entity.id
_entity.type
_entity.pdbx_description
1 polymer ?
#
loop_
_entity_poly.entity_id
_entity_poly.type
_entity_poly.pdbx_seq_one_letter_code
_entity_poly.pdbx_strand_id
1 'polypeptide(L)'
;MSKWKRAYDSTVASSPSTVRIIVEAKHESEPPPRNPSYQAKPLHSWVQMGEEVKTIVPESVLKKRKREEEWALAKKQELEAAKKKRAESRKLIFNRAKQYAKEYDQQEKELIRLKREAKLKGGFYVDPEAKLLFIIRIRGINAMDPKSRKILQLLRLRQIFNGVFLKVNKATMNMLHRVEPYVTYGYPNLKSVRELIYKRGYGKLHKQRTALTDNSIIEQALGKYGIISTEDLIHEIITVGPHFKEANNFLWPFKLKAPLGGLKKKRNHYVEGGDAGNRENYINELIRRMN
;
A
#
# COMPACT_ATOMS: atom_id res chain seq x y z
N MET A 1 -42.96 6.88 54.73
CA MET A 1 -42.07 7.65 55.64
C MET A 1 -40.85 8.11 54.85
N SER A 2 -40.71 9.45 54.65
CA SER A 2 -39.47 10.26 54.57
C SER A 2 -38.26 9.74 53.72
N LYS A 3 -37.60 10.48 52.80
CA LYS A 3 -37.43 11.94 52.66
C LYS A 3 -36.48 12.29 51.47
N TRP A 4 -36.59 13.54 50.96
CA TRP A 4 -35.58 14.42 50.28
C TRP A 4 -35.49 14.57 48.74
N LYS A 5 -36.16 15.62 48.24
CA LYS A 5 -35.75 16.78 47.39
C LYS A 5 -34.69 16.61 46.26
N ARG A 6 -35.07 16.99 45.04
CA ARG A 6 -34.37 18.03 44.25
C ARG A 6 -35.24 18.64 43.13
N ALA A 7 -35.07 19.94 42.90
CA ALA A 7 -35.84 20.83 42.05
C ALA A 7 -35.60 20.61 40.54
N TYR A 8 -36.66 20.76 39.75
CA TYR A 8 -36.68 20.92 38.29
C TYR A 8 -37.87 21.81 37.94
N ASP A 9 -37.63 22.95 37.32
CA ASP A 9 -38.60 23.68 36.48
C ASP A 9 -37.75 24.59 35.57
N SER A 10 -37.65 24.31 34.26
CA SER A 10 -38.66 24.40 33.19
C SER A 10 -38.91 25.85 32.75
N THR A 11 -38.50 26.16 31.53
CA THR A 11 -39.18 27.10 30.61
C THR A 11 -38.51 27.03 29.23
N VAL A 12 -39.37 27.06 28.23
CA VAL A 12 -39.23 26.63 26.83
C VAL A 12 -39.11 27.85 25.92
N ALA A 13 -38.32 27.80 24.82
CA ALA A 13 -38.77 28.20 23.47
C ALA A 13 -37.65 28.20 22.37
N SER A 14 -37.88 27.36 21.36
CA SER A 14 -37.71 27.51 19.89
C SER A 14 -36.42 28.07 19.20
N SER A 15 -35.74 27.13 18.51
CA SER A 15 -35.40 27.14 17.06
C SER A 15 -34.23 28.03 16.52
N PRO A 16 -33.65 27.78 15.32
CA PRO A 16 -32.36 27.10 15.20
C PRO A 16 -31.28 27.92 14.46
N SER A 17 -30.03 27.79 14.89
CA SER A 17 -28.86 28.44 14.30
C SER A 17 -28.25 27.65 13.14
N THR A 18 -28.41 28.17 11.92
CA THR A 18 -27.68 27.75 10.71
C THR A 18 -26.25 28.29 10.75
N VAL A 19 -25.27 27.38 10.68
CA VAL A 19 -23.84 27.67 10.61
C VAL A 19 -23.50 28.36 9.28
N ARG A 20 -23.10 29.63 9.32
CA ARG A 20 -22.56 30.38 8.18
C ARG A 20 -21.04 30.24 8.09
N ILE A 21 -20.59 30.04 6.86
CA ILE A 21 -19.20 29.98 6.39
C ILE A 21 -18.54 31.35 6.63
N ILE A 22 -17.37 31.35 7.30
CA ILE A 22 -16.52 32.54 7.45
C ILE A 22 -15.59 32.62 6.25
N VAL A 23 -15.70 33.71 5.49
CA VAL A 23 -14.72 34.17 4.49
C VAL A 23 -14.05 35.40 5.12
N GLU A 24 -12.77 35.30 5.48
CA GLU A 24 -11.97 36.46 5.93
C GLU A 24 -11.54 37.28 4.71
N ALA A 25 -12.13 38.48 4.58
CA ALA A 25 -11.67 39.52 3.67
C ALA A 25 -10.66 40.43 4.42
N LYS A 26 -9.51 40.67 3.80
CA LYS A 26 -8.49 41.62 4.29
C LYS A 26 -9.00 43.05 4.11
N HIS A 27 -8.92 43.84 5.19
CA HIS A 27 -9.26 45.25 5.23
C HIS A 27 -8.05 46.07 4.76
N GLU A 28 -8.18 46.78 3.64
CA GLU A 28 -7.27 47.88 3.27
C GLU A 28 -7.66 49.13 4.09
N SER A 29 -6.66 49.88 4.54
CA SER A 29 -6.83 51.12 5.30
C SER A 29 -6.47 52.32 4.41
N GLU A 30 -7.41 53.25 4.22
CA GLU A 30 -7.22 54.51 3.48
C GLU A 30 -6.39 55.54 4.30
N PRO A 31 -5.59 56.40 3.64
CA PRO A 31 -4.86 57.49 4.30
C PRO A 31 -5.72 58.76 4.48
N PRO A 32 -5.45 59.58 5.52
CA PRO A 32 -6.27 60.74 5.91
C PRO A 32 -6.09 61.98 5.01
N PRO A 33 -7.05 62.93 5.02
CA PRO A 33 -7.09 64.06 4.09
C PRO A 33 -6.14 65.21 4.44
N ARG A 34 -5.67 65.93 3.41
CA ARG A 34 -4.84 67.15 3.49
C ARG A 34 -5.70 68.41 3.63
N ASN A 35 -5.28 69.35 4.49
CA ASN A 35 -5.79 70.72 4.53
C ASN A 35 -4.77 71.75 3.97
N PRO A 36 -5.21 72.92 3.49
CA PRO A 36 -4.50 73.68 2.45
C PRO A 36 -3.65 74.87 2.97
N SER A 37 -2.77 75.30 2.06
CA SER A 37 -2.19 76.64 1.87
C SER A 37 -1.34 77.27 2.98
N TYR A 38 -0.01 77.22 2.79
CA TYR A 38 0.89 78.35 3.05
C TYR A 38 1.91 78.44 1.91
N GLN A 39 1.93 79.58 1.22
CA GLN A 39 2.88 79.90 0.15
C GLN A 39 4.24 80.28 0.74
N ALA A 40 5.32 79.73 0.18
CA ALA A 40 6.68 80.28 0.32
C ALA A 40 7.38 80.25 -1.05
N LYS A 41 8.01 81.38 -1.39
CA LYS A 41 8.56 81.75 -2.71
C LYS A 41 9.87 80.98 -3.05
N PRO A 42 10.23 80.84 -4.34
CA PRO A 42 11.40 80.06 -4.75
C PRO A 42 12.67 80.92 -4.77
N LEU A 43 13.81 80.35 -4.40
CA LEU A 43 15.13 80.88 -4.76
C LEU A 43 16.23 79.81 -4.70
N HIS A 44 16.93 79.71 -5.84
CA HIS A 44 18.28 79.22 -6.05
C HIS A 44 18.56 77.70 -6.07
N SER A 45 18.63 77.23 -7.31
CA SER A 45 19.38 76.08 -7.79
C SER A 45 20.82 76.05 -7.30
N TRP A 46 21.18 74.97 -6.62
CA TRP A 46 22.53 74.42 -6.68
C TRP A 46 22.43 73.08 -7.41
N VAL A 47 22.88 73.09 -8.67
CA VAL A 47 23.11 71.86 -9.44
C VAL A 47 24.34 71.20 -8.82
N GLN A 48 24.13 70.31 -7.85
CA GLN A 48 25.08 69.24 -7.59
C GLN A 48 24.72 68.10 -8.51
N MET A 49 25.51 67.95 -9.58
CA MET A 49 25.58 66.75 -10.41
C MET A 49 25.90 65.56 -9.50
N GLY A 50 24.87 64.92 -8.98
CA GLY A 50 24.99 63.56 -8.46
C GLY A 50 25.26 62.67 -9.66
N GLU A 51 26.53 62.32 -9.88
CA GLU A 51 26.87 61.19 -10.74
C GLU A 51 25.99 60.01 -10.30
N GLU A 52 25.20 59.47 -11.23
CA GLU A 52 24.60 58.15 -11.05
C GLU A 52 25.74 57.17 -10.78
N VAL A 53 25.96 56.82 -9.51
CA VAL A 53 26.80 55.70 -9.14
C VAL A 53 26.08 54.47 -9.69
N LYS A 54 26.38 54.10 -10.95
CA LYS A 54 26.07 52.78 -11.50
C LYS A 54 26.68 51.79 -10.53
N THR A 55 25.84 51.23 -9.67
CA THR A 55 26.26 50.22 -8.71
C THR A 55 26.77 49.04 -9.51
N ILE A 56 28.09 48.93 -9.63
CA ILE A 56 28.75 47.83 -10.33
C ILE A 56 28.40 46.58 -9.54
N VAL A 57 27.46 45.80 -10.08
CA VAL A 57 27.05 44.54 -9.46
C VAL A 57 28.30 43.66 -9.34
N PRO A 58 28.67 43.22 -8.12
CA PRO A 58 29.89 42.44 -7.94
C PRO A 58 29.89 41.19 -8.83
N GLU A 59 31.03 40.87 -9.43
CA GLU A 59 31.18 39.73 -10.35
C GLU A 59 30.74 38.40 -9.70
N SER A 60 30.94 38.27 -8.39
CA SER A 60 30.48 37.13 -7.58
C SER A 60 28.96 36.97 -7.57
N VAL A 61 28.20 38.07 -7.57
CA VAL A 61 26.73 38.07 -7.61
C VAL A 61 26.24 37.66 -9.01
N LEU A 62 26.90 38.13 -10.07
CA LEU A 62 26.59 37.73 -11.45
C LEU A 62 26.86 36.23 -11.68
N LYS A 63 27.99 35.71 -11.17
CA LYS A 63 28.31 34.27 -11.22
C LYS A 63 27.31 33.42 -10.43
N LYS A 64 26.84 33.90 -9.28
CA LYS A 64 25.80 33.23 -8.48
C LYS A 64 24.46 33.17 -9.22
N ARG A 65 24.01 34.28 -9.81
CA ARG A 65 22.76 34.34 -10.61
C ARG A 65 22.79 33.36 -11.79
N LYS A 66 23.88 33.35 -12.56
CA LYS A 66 24.05 32.40 -13.69
C LYS A 66 23.96 30.94 -13.23
N ARG A 67 24.60 30.58 -12.11
CA ARG A 67 24.53 29.22 -11.54
C ARG A 67 23.13 28.84 -11.07
N GLU A 68 22.40 29.77 -10.45
CA GLU A 68 21.02 29.56 -10.01
C GLU A 68 20.07 29.40 -11.20
N GLU A 69 20.26 30.18 -12.26
CA GLU A 69 19.51 30.07 -13.52
C GLU A 69 19.78 28.73 -14.22
N GLU A 70 21.04 28.31 -14.32
CA GLU A 70 21.43 27.01 -14.85
C GLU A 70 20.84 25.86 -14.03
N TRP A 71 20.88 25.94 -12.70
CA TRP A 71 20.31 24.92 -11.82
C TRP A 71 18.78 24.89 -11.91
N ALA A 72 18.13 26.05 -12.03
CA ALA A 72 16.69 26.14 -12.24
C ALA A 72 16.28 25.56 -13.61
N LEU A 73 17.07 25.81 -14.66
CA LEU A 73 16.83 25.24 -15.98
C LEU A 73 17.01 23.72 -15.97
N ALA A 74 18.09 23.21 -15.38
CA ALA A 74 18.35 21.78 -15.21
C ALA A 74 17.20 21.10 -14.45
N LYS A 75 16.78 21.67 -13.31
CA LYS A 75 15.63 21.16 -12.55
C LYS A 75 14.33 21.16 -13.35
N LYS A 76 14.06 22.20 -14.15
CA LYS A 76 12.88 22.24 -15.02
C LYS A 76 12.94 21.12 -16.07
N GLN A 77 14.10 20.92 -16.70
CA GLN A 77 14.30 19.85 -17.68
C GLN A 77 14.13 18.46 -17.04
N GLU A 78 14.70 18.23 -15.86
CA GLU A 78 14.54 16.97 -15.10
C GLU A 78 13.08 16.70 -14.73
N LEU A 79 12.34 17.72 -14.28
CA LEU A 79 10.93 17.61 -13.95
C LEU A 79 10.08 17.28 -15.19
N GLU A 80 10.35 17.93 -16.33
CA GLU A 80 9.65 17.63 -17.59
C GLU A 80 9.96 16.21 -18.09
N ALA A 81 11.22 15.77 -18.01
CA ALA A 81 11.61 14.40 -18.33
C ALA A 81 10.93 13.38 -17.40
N ALA A 82 10.87 13.66 -16.09
CA ALA A 82 10.20 12.80 -15.12
C ALA A 82 8.68 12.74 -15.34
N LYS A 83 8.04 13.85 -15.74
CA LYS A 83 6.61 13.87 -16.10
C LYS A 83 6.34 12.98 -17.31
N LYS A 84 7.16 13.08 -18.37
CA LYS A 84 7.03 12.23 -19.57
C LYS A 84 7.17 10.75 -19.22
N LYS A 85 8.22 10.38 -18.48
CA LYS A 85 8.44 9.01 -17.99
C LYS A 85 7.26 8.51 -17.15
N ARG A 86 6.75 9.32 -16.21
CA ARG A 86 5.58 8.97 -15.39
C ARG A 86 4.32 8.73 -16.22
N ALA A 87 4.11 9.53 -17.27
CA ALA A 87 2.97 9.36 -18.17
C ALA A 87 3.07 8.04 -18.96
N GLU A 88 4.26 7.71 -19.46
CA GLU A 88 4.54 6.45 -20.15
C GLU A 88 4.39 5.25 -19.21
N SER A 89 5.01 5.28 -18.03
CA SER A 89 4.87 4.22 -17.02
C SER A 89 3.42 4.01 -16.61
N ARG A 90 2.63 5.08 -16.44
CA ARG A 90 1.21 4.97 -16.11
C ARG A 90 0.41 4.27 -17.21
N LYS A 91 0.64 4.61 -18.48
CA LYS A 91 0.02 3.93 -19.63
C LYS A 91 0.39 2.45 -19.66
N LEU A 92 1.67 2.14 -19.43
CA LEU A 92 2.17 0.77 -19.39
C LEU A 92 1.52 -0.04 -18.26
N ILE A 93 1.45 0.50 -17.03
CA ILE A 93 0.82 -0.15 -15.89
C ILE A 93 -0.65 -0.42 -16.16
N PHE A 94 -1.37 0.55 -16.72
CA PHE A 94 -2.78 0.38 -17.07
C PHE A 94 -2.99 -0.73 -18.11
N ASN A 95 -2.18 -0.74 -19.16
CA ASN A 95 -2.26 -1.76 -20.20
C ASN A 95 -1.95 -3.16 -19.66
N ARG A 96 -0.94 -3.29 -18.79
CA ARG A 96 -0.61 -4.57 -18.11
C ARG A 96 -1.74 -5.04 -17.21
N ALA A 97 -2.30 -4.16 -16.38
CA ALA A 97 -3.44 -4.49 -15.52
C ALA A 97 -4.65 -4.99 -16.33
N LYS A 98 -4.94 -4.33 -17.47
CA LYS A 98 -5.98 -4.76 -18.41
C LYS A 98 -5.67 -6.14 -19.02
N GLN A 99 -4.41 -6.38 -19.39
CA GLN A 99 -3.97 -7.67 -19.92
C GLN A 99 -4.13 -8.79 -18.90
N TYR A 100 -3.65 -8.61 -17.66
CA TYR A 100 -3.78 -9.62 -16.61
C TYR A 100 -5.23 -9.91 -16.27
N ALA A 101 -6.08 -8.88 -16.19
CA ALA A 101 -7.51 -9.09 -15.98
C ALA A 101 -8.14 -9.97 -17.08
N LYS A 102 -7.83 -9.67 -18.34
CA LYS A 102 -8.27 -10.47 -19.49
C LYS A 102 -7.75 -11.90 -19.42
N GLU A 103 -6.49 -12.08 -19.03
CA GLU A 103 -5.86 -13.39 -18.89
C GLU A 103 -6.57 -14.24 -17.82
N TYR A 104 -6.85 -13.67 -16.64
CA TYR A 104 -7.56 -14.38 -15.57
C TYR A 104 -8.98 -14.77 -16.00
N ASP A 105 -9.71 -13.86 -16.65
CA ASP A 105 -11.05 -14.15 -17.16
C ASP A 105 -11.04 -15.25 -18.23
N GLN A 106 -10.01 -15.28 -19.09
CA GLN A 106 -9.82 -16.32 -20.09
C GLN A 106 -9.51 -17.67 -19.45
N GLN A 107 -8.61 -17.71 -18.47
CA GLN A 107 -8.27 -18.94 -17.72
C GLN A 107 -9.49 -19.53 -17.00
N GLU A 108 -10.32 -18.69 -16.38
CA GLU A 108 -11.55 -19.14 -15.72
C GLU A 108 -12.56 -19.72 -16.73
N LYS A 109 -12.80 -19.01 -17.84
CA LYS A 109 -13.70 -19.48 -18.91
C LYS A 109 -13.21 -20.78 -19.54
N GLU A 110 -11.91 -20.90 -19.76
CA GLU A 110 -11.30 -22.10 -20.32
C GLU A 110 -11.46 -23.29 -19.38
N LEU A 111 -11.20 -23.12 -18.08
CA LEU A 111 -11.40 -24.17 -17.08
C LEU A 111 -12.87 -24.63 -17.04
N ILE A 112 -13.83 -23.70 -17.10
CA ILE A 112 -15.26 -24.03 -17.18
C ILE A 112 -15.57 -24.79 -18.47
N ARG A 113 -15.03 -24.36 -19.62
CA ARG A 113 -15.21 -25.02 -20.92
C ARG A 113 -14.70 -26.45 -20.87
N LEU A 114 -13.49 -26.67 -20.38
CA LEU A 114 -12.87 -28.00 -20.26
C LEU A 114 -13.67 -28.93 -19.34
N LYS A 115 -14.17 -28.42 -18.20
CA LYS A 115 -15.06 -29.17 -17.30
C LYS A 115 -16.36 -29.60 -17.98
N ARG A 116 -16.97 -28.71 -18.79
CA ARG A 116 -18.19 -29.02 -19.54
C ARG A 116 -17.93 -30.03 -20.65
N GLU A 117 -16.85 -29.87 -21.40
CA GLU A 117 -16.48 -30.78 -22.49
C GLU A 117 -16.18 -32.19 -21.97
N ALA A 118 -15.43 -32.31 -20.87
CA ALA A 118 -15.18 -33.59 -20.22
C ALA A 118 -16.51 -34.27 -19.83
N LYS A 119 -17.43 -33.53 -19.21
CA LYS A 119 -18.75 -34.03 -18.83
C LYS A 119 -19.58 -34.48 -20.05
N LEU A 120 -19.55 -33.73 -21.16
CA LEU A 120 -20.25 -34.09 -22.40
C LEU A 120 -19.70 -35.37 -23.03
N LYS A 121 -18.39 -35.59 -22.95
CA LYS A 121 -17.72 -36.81 -23.43
C LYS A 121 -17.88 -38.01 -22.47
N GLY A 122 -18.63 -37.84 -21.37
CA GLY A 122 -18.80 -38.87 -20.34
C GLY A 122 -17.58 -39.09 -19.43
N GLY A 123 -16.57 -38.22 -19.51
CA GLY A 123 -15.37 -38.25 -18.66
C GLY A 123 -15.42 -37.23 -17.51
N PHE A 124 -14.33 -37.18 -16.73
CA PHE A 124 -14.14 -36.19 -15.67
C PHE A 124 -12.88 -35.36 -15.95
N TYR A 125 -12.96 -34.05 -15.66
CA TYR A 125 -11.81 -33.16 -15.74
C TYR A 125 -11.06 -33.19 -14.41
N VAL A 126 -9.77 -33.50 -14.45
CA VAL A 126 -8.88 -33.44 -13.29
C VAL A 126 -8.24 -32.06 -13.23
N ASP A 127 -8.50 -31.33 -12.15
CA ASP A 127 -7.88 -30.03 -11.94
C ASP A 127 -6.36 -30.18 -11.74
N PRO A 128 -5.54 -29.28 -12.32
CA PRO A 128 -4.09 -29.34 -12.15
C PRO A 128 -3.70 -29.08 -10.68
N GLU A 129 -2.59 -29.69 -10.26
CA GLU A 129 -2.05 -29.46 -8.92
C GLU A 129 -1.73 -27.97 -8.69
N ALA A 130 -2.09 -27.48 -7.50
CA ALA A 130 -1.85 -26.09 -7.15
C ALA A 130 -0.35 -25.81 -6.96
N LYS A 131 0.10 -24.67 -7.50
CA LYS A 131 1.52 -24.26 -7.45
C LYS A 131 1.84 -23.34 -6.27
N LEU A 132 0.82 -22.70 -5.70
CA LEU A 132 0.93 -21.68 -4.65
C LEU A 132 0.20 -22.11 -3.38
N LEU A 133 0.86 -21.92 -2.24
CA LEU A 133 0.29 -22.07 -0.91
C LEU A 133 0.32 -20.74 -0.16
N PHE A 134 -0.70 -20.52 0.67
CA PHE A 134 -0.64 -19.51 1.73
C PHE A 134 -0.63 -20.20 3.08
N ILE A 135 0.36 -19.90 3.90
CA ILE A 135 0.58 -20.53 5.20
C ILE A 135 0.38 -19.50 6.29
N ILE A 136 -0.42 -19.84 7.29
CA ILE A 136 -0.72 -19.02 8.46
C ILE A 136 -0.28 -19.77 9.72
N ARG A 137 0.45 -19.10 10.59
CA ARG A 137 0.79 -19.66 11.91
C ARG A 137 -0.38 -19.52 12.88
N ILE A 138 -0.87 -20.64 13.43
CA ILE A 138 -2.04 -20.65 14.34
C ILE A 138 -1.68 -20.92 15.81
N ARG A 139 -0.49 -21.46 16.09
CA ARG A 139 -0.01 -21.75 17.45
C ARG A 139 1.18 -20.89 17.86
N GLY A 140 1.30 -20.66 19.17
CA GLY A 140 2.39 -19.91 19.81
C GLY A 140 3.74 -20.63 19.79
N ILE A 141 4.74 -20.11 20.52
CA ILE A 141 6.09 -20.69 20.62
C ILE A 141 6.27 -21.68 21.78
N ASN A 142 5.31 -21.73 22.71
CA ASN A 142 5.41 -22.50 23.94
C ASN A 142 5.33 -24.01 23.66
N ALA A 143 6.15 -24.80 24.36
CA ALA A 143 6.21 -26.25 24.24
C ALA A 143 6.33 -26.74 22.78
N MET A 144 7.26 -26.12 22.04
CA MET A 144 7.58 -26.50 20.66
C MET A 144 9.00 -27.02 20.58
N ASP A 145 9.16 -28.13 19.86
CA ASP A 145 10.45 -28.75 19.66
C ASP A 145 11.41 -27.82 18.89
N PRO A 146 12.73 -27.87 19.17
CA PRO A 146 13.69 -26.98 18.52
C PRO A 146 13.72 -27.09 16.99
N LYS A 147 13.42 -28.27 16.42
CA LYS A 147 13.45 -28.50 14.97
C LYS A 147 12.27 -27.79 14.29
N SER A 148 11.05 -27.95 14.78
CA SER A 148 9.87 -27.23 14.29
C SER A 148 10.02 -25.73 14.48
N ARG A 149 10.59 -25.28 15.61
CA ARG A 149 10.91 -23.87 15.82
C ARG A 149 11.81 -23.32 14.72
N LYS A 150 12.86 -24.06 14.35
CA LYS A 150 13.79 -23.66 13.30
C LYS A 150 13.11 -23.63 11.93
N ILE A 151 12.26 -24.61 11.62
CA ILE A 151 11.50 -24.65 10.36
C ILE A 151 10.56 -23.43 10.25
N LEU A 152 9.82 -23.09 11.30
CA LEU A 152 8.96 -21.89 11.30
C LEU A 152 9.77 -20.59 11.13
N GLN A 153 10.97 -20.52 11.68
CA GLN A 153 11.87 -19.38 11.46
C GLN A 153 12.33 -19.28 10.00
N LEU A 154 12.66 -20.41 9.35
CA LEU A 154 13.03 -20.46 7.93
C LEU A 154 11.87 -20.01 7.03
N LEU A 155 10.64 -20.42 7.37
CA LEU A 155 9.41 -19.97 6.69
C LEU A 155 9.01 -18.53 7.02
N ARG A 156 9.77 -17.83 7.89
CA ARG A 156 9.51 -16.46 8.36
C ARG A 156 8.25 -16.30 9.24
N LEU A 157 7.72 -17.40 9.79
CA LEU A 157 6.53 -17.46 10.64
C LEU A 157 6.89 -17.27 12.13
N ARG A 158 7.39 -16.09 12.49
CA ARG A 158 7.89 -15.80 13.85
C ARG A 158 6.80 -15.53 14.89
N GLN A 159 5.72 -14.87 14.49
CA GLN A 159 4.61 -14.49 15.37
C GLN A 159 3.35 -15.31 15.01
N ILE A 160 2.42 -15.43 15.96
CA ILE A 160 1.10 -16.01 15.68
C ILE A 160 0.37 -15.12 14.66
N PHE A 161 -0.42 -15.74 13.79
CA PHE A 161 -1.14 -15.08 12.70
C PHE A 161 -0.24 -14.34 11.71
N ASN A 162 1.04 -14.71 11.63
CA ASN A 162 1.83 -14.37 10.45
C ASN A 162 1.42 -15.25 9.27
N GLY A 163 1.30 -14.63 8.10
CA GLY A 163 1.03 -15.26 6.82
C GLY A 163 2.18 -15.11 5.83
N VAL A 164 2.51 -16.15 5.08
CA VAL A 164 3.55 -16.12 4.03
C VAL A 164 3.09 -16.98 2.83
N PHE A 165 3.39 -16.51 1.61
CA PHE A 165 3.22 -17.31 0.40
C PHE A 165 4.36 -18.32 0.24
N LEU A 166 4.06 -19.53 -0.22
CA LEU A 166 5.06 -20.56 -0.48
C LEU A 166 4.81 -21.23 -1.83
N LYS A 167 5.88 -21.44 -2.59
CA LYS A 167 5.83 -22.25 -3.82
C LYS A 167 5.78 -23.73 -3.44
N VAL A 168 4.87 -24.47 -4.08
CA VAL A 168 4.76 -25.91 -3.90
C VAL A 168 5.96 -26.60 -4.54
N ASN A 169 6.68 -27.35 -3.72
CA ASN A 169 7.81 -28.20 -4.09
C ASN A 169 7.84 -29.36 -3.09
N LYS A 170 8.34 -30.54 -3.49
CA LYS A 170 8.49 -31.70 -2.61
C LYS A 170 9.27 -31.37 -1.34
N ALA A 171 10.32 -30.56 -1.45
CA ALA A 171 11.12 -30.15 -0.29
C ALA A 171 10.33 -29.23 0.67
N THR A 172 9.56 -28.28 0.13
CA THR A 172 8.76 -27.34 0.93
C THR A 172 7.60 -28.05 1.61
N MET A 173 6.96 -29.01 0.93
CA MET A 173 5.92 -29.86 1.51
C MET A 173 6.46 -30.74 2.64
N ASN A 174 7.62 -31.37 2.48
CA ASN A 174 8.25 -32.16 3.54
C ASN A 174 8.59 -31.32 4.78
N MET A 175 9.02 -30.07 4.59
CA MET A 175 9.19 -29.12 5.70
C MET A 175 7.85 -28.77 6.35
N LEU A 176 6.80 -28.57 5.54
CA LEU A 176 5.47 -28.18 6.00
C LEU A 176 4.80 -29.28 6.82
N HIS A 177 4.89 -30.54 6.41
CA HIS A 177 4.38 -31.70 7.16
C HIS A 177 4.97 -31.82 8.57
N ARG A 178 6.25 -31.44 8.75
CA ARG A 178 6.88 -31.44 10.09
C ARG A 178 6.30 -30.38 11.02
N VAL A 179 5.84 -29.24 10.49
CA VAL A 179 5.27 -28.13 11.27
C VAL A 179 3.76 -28.03 11.19
N GLU A 180 3.13 -28.98 10.52
CA GLU A 180 1.69 -29.08 10.28
C GLU A 180 0.82 -28.84 11.53
N PRO A 181 1.16 -29.34 12.73
CA PRO A 181 0.38 -29.07 13.94
C PRO A 181 0.39 -27.61 14.40
N TYR A 182 1.28 -26.76 13.88
CA TYR A 182 1.47 -25.36 14.30
C TYR A 182 0.96 -24.34 13.30
N VAL A 183 0.71 -24.78 12.07
CA VAL A 183 0.33 -23.94 10.94
C VAL A 183 -0.95 -24.44 10.33
N THR A 184 -1.60 -23.58 9.57
CA THR A 184 -2.63 -23.97 8.63
C THR A 184 -2.29 -23.41 7.27
N TYR A 185 -2.61 -24.15 6.23
CA TYR A 185 -2.26 -23.78 4.87
C TYR A 185 -3.29 -24.27 3.87
N GLY A 186 -3.24 -23.71 2.67
CA GLY A 186 -4.10 -24.11 1.57
C GLY A 186 -3.85 -23.24 0.34
N TYR A 187 -4.74 -23.35 -0.64
CA TYR A 187 -4.62 -22.71 -1.95
C TYR A 187 -5.36 -21.37 -1.96
N PRO A 188 -4.65 -20.24 -1.97
CA PRO A 188 -5.31 -18.94 -2.01
C PRO A 188 -5.86 -18.67 -3.41
N ASN A 189 -7.05 -18.09 -3.50
CA ASN A 189 -7.61 -17.61 -4.77
C ASN A 189 -7.09 -16.21 -5.11
N LEU A 190 -7.27 -15.79 -6.36
CA LEU A 190 -6.83 -14.48 -6.86
C LEU A 190 -7.36 -13.32 -5.99
N LYS A 191 -8.61 -13.39 -5.57
CA LYS A 191 -9.24 -12.35 -4.72
C LYS A 191 -8.54 -12.24 -3.36
N SER A 192 -8.26 -13.37 -2.71
CA SER A 192 -7.60 -13.43 -1.41
C SER A 192 -6.14 -12.95 -1.48
N VAL A 193 -5.39 -13.33 -2.53
CA VAL A 193 -4.03 -12.80 -2.77
C VAL A 193 -4.07 -11.29 -2.96
N ARG A 194 -4.97 -10.81 -3.82
CA ARG A 194 -5.16 -9.38 -4.11
C ARG A 194 -5.47 -8.59 -2.84
N GLU A 195 -6.46 -9.03 -2.05
CA GLU A 195 -6.83 -8.36 -0.80
C GLU A 195 -5.71 -8.36 0.23
N LEU A 196 -4.96 -9.47 0.36
CA LEU A 196 -3.81 -9.55 1.26
C LEU A 196 -2.74 -8.52 0.89
N ILE A 197 -2.39 -8.43 -0.39
CA ILE A 197 -1.37 -7.49 -0.86
C ILE A 197 -1.83 -6.04 -0.71
N TYR A 198 -3.05 -5.69 -1.11
CA TYR A 198 -3.53 -4.30 -0.96
C TYR A 198 -3.74 -3.87 0.49
N LYS A 199 -4.34 -4.72 1.33
CA LYS A 199 -4.73 -4.32 2.70
C LYS A 199 -3.59 -4.49 3.70
N ARG A 200 -2.72 -5.49 3.49
CA ARG A 200 -1.73 -5.93 4.47
C ARG A 200 -0.32 -6.07 3.89
N GLY A 201 -0.12 -5.67 2.63
CA GLY A 201 1.17 -5.70 1.97
C GLY A 201 2.15 -4.69 2.55
N TYR A 202 3.32 -5.18 2.94
CA TYR A 202 4.48 -4.38 3.27
C TYR A 202 5.66 -4.90 2.47
N GLY A 203 6.44 -3.99 1.90
CA GLY A 203 7.70 -4.29 1.23
C GLY A 203 8.87 -4.25 2.21
N LYS A 204 9.89 -5.05 1.92
CA LYS A 204 11.19 -5.03 2.59
C LYS A 204 12.16 -4.18 1.77
N LEU A 205 12.30 -2.91 2.13
CA LEU A 205 13.23 -1.97 1.50
C LEU A 205 14.34 -1.64 2.49
N HIS A 206 15.62 -1.77 2.10
CA HIS A 206 16.78 -1.53 3.00
C HIS A 206 16.67 -2.24 4.37
N LYS A 207 16.12 -3.46 4.40
CA LYS A 207 15.83 -4.25 5.61
C LYS A 207 14.77 -3.64 6.55
N GLN A 208 14.12 -2.54 6.16
CA GLN A 208 13.02 -1.92 6.88
C GLN A 208 11.67 -2.40 6.32
N ARG A 209 10.62 -2.25 7.12
CA ARG A 209 9.25 -2.62 6.77
C ARG A 209 8.50 -1.38 6.30
N THR A 210 8.28 -1.26 5.00
CA THR A 210 7.63 -0.09 4.37
C THR A 210 6.26 -0.48 3.83
N ALA A 211 5.23 0.33 4.07
CA ALA A 211 3.89 0.08 3.53
C ALA A 211 3.88 0.26 2.01
N LEU A 212 3.12 -0.58 1.29
CA LEU A 212 3.00 -0.48 -0.18
C LEU A 212 1.96 0.58 -0.56
N THR A 213 2.31 1.85 -0.41
CA THR A 213 1.42 2.99 -0.74
C THR A 213 1.58 3.49 -2.17
N ASP A 214 2.77 3.34 -2.75
CA ASP A 214 3.12 3.80 -4.09
C ASP A 214 3.87 2.69 -4.84
N ASN A 215 3.62 2.60 -6.15
CA ASN A 215 4.30 1.69 -7.06
C ASN A 215 5.80 1.99 -7.14
N SER A 216 6.24 3.22 -6.84
CA SER A 216 7.66 3.58 -6.77
C SER A 216 8.46 2.68 -5.80
N ILE A 217 7.84 2.22 -4.70
CA ILE A 217 8.47 1.32 -3.71
C ILE A 217 8.72 -0.06 -4.33
N ILE A 218 7.81 -0.53 -5.18
CA ILE A 218 7.90 -1.82 -5.86
C ILE A 218 8.94 -1.72 -6.98
N GLU A 219 8.86 -0.67 -7.80
CA GLU A 219 9.79 -0.42 -8.90
C GLU A 219 11.24 -0.30 -8.41
N GLN A 220 11.49 0.37 -7.29
CA GLN A 220 12.83 0.45 -6.70
C GLN A 220 13.41 -0.91 -6.30
N ALA A 221 12.57 -1.81 -5.77
CA ALA A 221 13.04 -3.11 -5.26
C ALA A 221 13.08 -4.21 -6.34
N LEU A 222 12.09 -4.21 -7.24
CA LEU A 222 11.81 -5.29 -8.18
C LEU A 222 11.81 -4.84 -9.65
N GLY A 223 12.04 -3.56 -9.95
CA GLY A 223 12.03 -3.03 -11.32
C GLY A 223 13.04 -3.73 -12.24
N LYS A 224 14.16 -4.22 -11.71
CA LYS A 224 15.14 -5.04 -12.44
C LYS A 224 14.58 -6.36 -12.98
N TYR A 225 13.47 -6.85 -12.40
CA TYR A 225 12.77 -8.07 -12.81
C TYR A 225 11.53 -7.77 -13.66
N GLY A 226 11.33 -6.51 -14.06
CA GLY A 226 10.16 -6.07 -14.83
C GLY A 226 8.88 -5.89 -14.02
N ILE A 227 8.94 -6.03 -12.69
CA ILE A 227 7.81 -5.85 -11.76
C ILE A 227 7.79 -4.39 -11.31
N ILE A 228 6.85 -3.62 -11.86
CA ILE A 228 6.79 -2.16 -11.68
C ILE A 228 5.63 -1.77 -10.77
N SER A 229 4.54 -2.52 -10.84
CA SER A 229 3.29 -2.21 -10.13
C SER A 229 2.87 -3.27 -9.13
N THR A 230 1.91 -2.92 -8.27
CA THR A 230 1.25 -3.87 -7.38
C THR A 230 0.57 -5.01 -8.15
N GLU A 231 0.09 -4.72 -9.35
CA GLU A 231 -0.63 -5.69 -10.19
C GLU A 231 0.33 -6.69 -10.81
N ASP A 232 1.51 -6.23 -11.25
CA ASP A 232 2.61 -7.11 -11.65
C ASP A 232 3.02 -8.02 -10.49
N LEU A 233 3.11 -7.46 -9.27
CA LEU A 233 3.47 -8.23 -8.07
C LEU A 233 2.41 -9.30 -7.74
N ILE A 234 1.13 -8.96 -7.81
CA ILE A 234 0.04 -9.92 -7.60
C ILE A 234 0.09 -11.03 -8.66
N HIS A 235 0.30 -10.65 -9.92
CA HIS A 235 0.40 -11.59 -11.04
C HIS A 235 1.56 -12.56 -10.86
N GLU A 236 2.75 -12.06 -10.55
CA GLU A 236 3.94 -12.88 -10.31
C GLU A 236 3.73 -13.88 -9.16
N ILE A 237 3.04 -13.47 -8.10
CA ILE A 237 2.75 -14.32 -6.94
C ILE A 237 1.72 -15.41 -7.30
N ILE A 238 0.61 -15.08 -7.96
CA ILE A 238 -0.48 -16.03 -8.23
C ILE A 238 -0.08 -17.07 -9.29
N THR A 239 0.61 -16.65 -10.35
CA THR A 239 1.05 -17.55 -11.42
C THR A 239 2.30 -18.34 -11.06
N VAL A 240 2.99 -17.94 -9.97
CA VAL A 240 4.28 -18.48 -9.54
C VAL A 240 5.30 -18.33 -10.68
N GLY A 241 5.47 -17.09 -11.13
CA GLY A 241 6.34 -16.73 -12.24
C GLY A 241 7.84 -16.96 -11.98
N PRO A 242 8.70 -16.57 -12.94
CA PRO A 242 10.14 -16.81 -12.89
C PRO A 242 10.84 -16.10 -11.72
N HIS A 243 10.33 -14.96 -11.27
CA HIS A 243 10.86 -14.12 -10.21
C HIS A 243 10.02 -14.17 -8.92
N PHE A 244 9.26 -15.25 -8.74
CA PHE A 244 8.44 -15.50 -7.54
C PHE A 244 9.24 -15.41 -6.25
N LYS A 245 10.49 -15.92 -6.25
CA LYS A 245 11.33 -15.96 -5.04
C LYS A 245 11.68 -14.55 -4.58
N GLU A 246 12.02 -13.68 -5.52
CA GLU A 246 12.38 -12.29 -5.32
C GLU A 246 11.16 -11.49 -4.86
N ALA A 247 10.03 -11.64 -5.55
CA ALA A 247 8.75 -11.03 -5.21
C ALA A 247 8.29 -11.41 -3.79
N ASN A 248 8.32 -12.69 -3.44
CA ASN A 248 7.91 -13.18 -2.12
C ASN A 248 8.90 -12.80 -1.01
N ASN A 249 10.20 -12.67 -1.31
CA ASN A 249 11.19 -12.22 -0.35
C ASN A 249 11.10 -10.70 -0.09
N PHE A 250 10.72 -9.92 -1.12
CA PHE A 250 10.37 -8.51 -0.98
C PHE A 250 9.15 -8.33 -0.05
N LEU A 251 8.12 -9.15 -0.20
CA LEU A 251 6.98 -9.13 0.71
C LEU A 251 7.41 -9.47 2.15
N TRP A 252 7.10 -8.57 3.07
CA TRP A 252 7.20 -8.83 4.51
C TRP A 252 6.11 -9.83 4.93
N PRO A 253 6.38 -10.75 5.87
CA PRO A 253 5.34 -11.64 6.38
C PRO A 253 4.08 -10.87 6.80
N PHE A 254 2.94 -11.27 6.25
CA PHE A 254 1.66 -10.62 6.48
C PHE A 254 1.30 -10.73 7.95
N LYS A 255 1.09 -9.60 8.62
CA LYS A 255 0.54 -9.58 9.98
C LYS A 255 -0.98 -9.61 9.88
N LEU A 256 -1.58 -10.76 10.12
CA LEU A 256 -3.02 -10.96 10.04
C LEU A 256 -3.68 -10.66 11.40
N LYS A 257 -4.97 -10.30 11.38
CA LYS A 257 -5.75 -10.17 12.61
C LYS A 257 -6.17 -11.56 13.11
N ALA A 258 -6.54 -11.66 14.38
CA ALA A 258 -7.25 -12.84 14.86
C ALA A 258 -8.53 -13.04 14.03
N PRO A 259 -8.87 -14.28 13.66
CA PRO A 259 -10.03 -14.54 12.80
C PRO A 259 -11.32 -14.14 13.50
N LEU A 260 -12.18 -13.42 12.80
CA LEU A 260 -13.55 -13.15 13.25
C LEU A 260 -14.29 -14.48 13.48
N GLY A 261 -14.98 -14.61 14.61
CA GLY A 261 -15.62 -15.87 15.05
C GLY A 261 -14.65 -16.92 15.60
N GLY A 262 -13.34 -16.64 15.65
CA GLY A 262 -12.34 -17.50 16.27
C GLY A 262 -11.94 -18.72 15.44
N LEU A 263 -11.12 -19.57 16.06
CA LEU A 263 -10.71 -20.88 15.56
C LEU A 263 -11.50 -21.96 16.31
N LYS A 264 -11.87 -23.04 15.62
CA LYS A 264 -12.60 -24.19 16.19
C LYS A 264 -11.74 -24.92 17.21
N LYS A 265 -10.65 -25.55 16.75
CA LYS A 265 -9.71 -26.31 17.60
C LYS A 265 -8.30 -26.21 17.02
N LYS A 266 -7.42 -25.47 17.70
CA LYS A 266 -6.05 -25.18 17.24
C LYS A 266 -5.11 -26.40 17.15
N ARG A 267 -5.39 -27.47 17.91
CA ARG A 267 -4.50 -28.63 18.04
C ARG A 267 -4.83 -29.77 17.09
N ASN A 268 -6.10 -29.89 16.72
CA ASN A 268 -6.58 -30.95 15.83
C ASN A 268 -6.35 -30.58 14.36
N HIS A 269 -6.17 -31.60 13.54
CA HIS A 269 -6.06 -31.44 12.10
C HIS A 269 -7.41 -30.99 11.51
N TYR A 270 -7.38 -30.30 10.37
CA TYR A 270 -8.59 -29.78 9.72
C TYR A 270 -9.62 -30.88 9.40
N VAL A 271 -9.15 -32.05 8.95
CA VAL A 271 -9.97 -33.24 8.65
C VAL A 271 -10.72 -33.76 9.89
N GLU A 272 -10.16 -33.57 11.09
CA GLU A 272 -10.78 -33.96 12.36
C GLU A 272 -11.70 -32.86 12.94
N GLY A 273 -12.04 -31.84 12.14
CA GLY A 273 -12.81 -30.68 12.57
C GLY A 273 -11.98 -29.62 13.34
N GLY A 274 -10.65 -29.70 13.27
CA GLY A 274 -9.73 -28.70 13.82
C GLY A 274 -9.36 -27.59 12.85
N ASP A 275 -8.19 -26.98 13.10
CA ASP A 275 -7.67 -25.87 12.31
C ASP A 275 -6.22 -26.08 11.83
N ALA A 276 -5.52 -27.11 12.29
CA ALA A 276 -4.15 -27.37 11.85
C ALA A 276 -4.11 -28.06 10.48
N GLY A 277 -3.01 -27.87 9.74
CA GLY A 277 -2.74 -28.56 8.49
C GLY A 277 -3.43 -28.00 7.25
N ASN A 278 -3.52 -28.84 6.22
CA ASN A 278 -4.06 -28.47 4.91
C ASN A 278 -5.58 -28.35 4.96
N ARG A 279 -6.10 -27.20 4.52
CA ARG A 279 -7.54 -26.96 4.35
C ARG A 279 -7.90 -26.55 2.92
N GLU A 280 -6.99 -26.77 1.96
CA GLU A 280 -7.19 -26.54 0.53
C GLU A 280 -7.84 -25.17 0.25
N ASN A 281 -9.03 -25.15 -0.36
CA ASN A 281 -9.74 -23.94 -0.74
C ASN A 281 -10.37 -23.19 0.45
N TYR A 282 -10.60 -23.85 1.59
CA TYR A 282 -11.18 -23.25 2.80
C TYR A 282 -10.22 -22.27 3.50
N ILE A 283 -8.95 -22.22 3.07
CA ILE A 283 -8.02 -21.18 3.52
C ILE A 283 -8.53 -19.79 3.16
N ASN A 284 -9.25 -19.66 2.05
CA ASN A 284 -9.77 -18.38 1.57
C ASN A 284 -10.80 -17.78 2.52
N GLU A 285 -11.65 -18.61 3.13
CA GLU A 285 -12.59 -18.19 4.16
C GLU A 285 -11.87 -17.71 5.42
N LEU A 286 -10.83 -18.44 5.85
CA LEU A 286 -10.01 -18.03 6.98
C LEU A 286 -9.31 -16.69 6.72
N ILE A 287 -8.69 -16.52 5.54
CA ILE A 287 -8.04 -15.28 5.13
C ILE A 287 -9.03 -14.11 5.20
N ARG A 288 -10.24 -14.27 4.67
CA ARG A 288 -11.29 -13.22 4.71
C ARG A 288 -11.66 -12.83 6.14
N ARG A 289 -11.73 -13.79 7.07
CA ARG A 289 -12.01 -13.52 8.50
C ARG A 289 -10.84 -12.87 9.23
N MET A 290 -9.62 -12.95 8.70
CA MET A 290 -8.40 -12.38 9.27
C MET A 290 -7.95 -11.08 8.58
N ASN A 291 -8.62 -10.71 7.49
CA ASN A 291 -8.32 -9.53 6.67
C ASN A 291 -8.68 -8.20 7.34
#